data_AF-A0A133ZEA2-F1
#
_entry.id   AF-A0A133ZEA2-F1
#
_cell.length_a   1.000
_cell.length_b   1.000
_cell.length_c   1.000
_cell.angle_alpha   90.00
_cell.angle_beta   90.00
_cell.angle_gamma   90.00
#
_symmetry.space_group_name_H-M   'P 1'
#
loop_
_entity.id
_entity.type
_entity.pdbx_description
1 polymer ?
#
loop_
_entity_poly.entity_id
_entity_poly.type
_entity_poly.pdbx_seq_one_letter_code
_entity_poly.pdbx_strand_id
1 'polypeptide(L)'
;MPVMEQFFGANSPFNAGNNYAAQAMLGNDTLFRDKAFSYYKQHYQQEQRPNDVARLALFQDLYAYQDARALQLHTENKEELPRNAIITAQLFADTCQHVFDVLRNHTALNSATQAVLANVSWETLIGALLDDVQHLLQEEHILHDGAAADDSSADNAPAVYMNVIVAQDDTKCRISPAHFLELLMYAAQENAAAAPKQAPTSENFVPESALPTLAVICACALRAHLLLPAKNAAQDYTNSADKSVDSPLACPVCGYRETLSWVGEFTAHHGNERVKYCPLCATQWAFERIRCGRCGTKNQGHFHYTNEEHDNSHRILICDECHSYERVVFQEHLQSPAFSIEVEDVVMAPLDALAQSVLSQRA
;
A
#
# COMPACT_ATOMS: atom_id res chain seq x y z
N MET A 1 -8.69 15.12 33.45
CA MET A 1 -9.43 15.59 32.24
C MET A 1 -8.70 14.99 31.05
N PRO A 2 -9.34 14.16 30.22
CA PRO A 2 -8.66 13.46 29.15
C PRO A 2 -8.17 14.49 28.12
N VAL A 3 -6.89 14.38 27.75
CA VAL A 3 -6.17 15.31 26.86
C VAL A 3 -6.92 15.54 25.54
N MET A 4 -7.76 14.60 25.09
CA MET A 4 -8.57 14.71 23.87
C MET A 4 -9.65 15.82 23.90
N GLU A 5 -10.30 16.10 25.04
CA GLU A 5 -11.37 17.12 25.11
C GLU A 5 -10.84 18.55 24.88
N GLN A 6 -9.58 18.78 25.26
CA GLN A 6 -8.90 20.07 25.09
C GLN A 6 -8.61 20.40 23.63
N PHE A 7 -8.46 19.39 22.76
CA PHE A 7 -8.11 19.59 21.35
C PHE A 7 -9.31 19.58 20.40
N PHE A 8 -10.39 18.86 20.72
CA PHE A 8 -11.48 18.63 19.76
C PHE A 8 -12.86 19.15 20.19
N GLY A 9 -13.05 19.54 21.46
CA GLY A 9 -14.33 20.03 21.97
C GLY A 9 -15.39 18.95 22.17
N ALA A 10 -16.38 19.22 23.04
CA ALA A 10 -17.38 18.24 23.48
C ALA A 10 -18.30 17.70 22.37
N ASN A 11 -18.45 18.42 21.26
CA ASN A 11 -19.31 18.05 20.13
C ASN A 11 -18.54 17.49 18.93
N SER A 12 -17.31 17.05 19.14
CA SER A 12 -16.48 16.45 18.11
C SER A 12 -17.09 15.15 17.57
N PRO A 13 -17.12 14.92 16.24
CA PRO A 13 -17.52 13.63 15.66
C PRO A 13 -16.65 12.45 16.12
N PHE A 14 -15.51 12.71 16.79
CA PHE A 14 -14.66 11.71 17.44
C PHE A 14 -15.17 11.23 18.81
N ASN A 15 -16.17 11.90 19.40
CA ASN A 15 -16.84 11.42 20.63
C ASN A 15 -17.96 10.40 20.33
N ALA A 16 -18.33 10.23 19.05
CA ALA A 16 -19.28 9.22 18.62
C ALA A 16 -18.53 7.94 18.27
N GLY A 17 -18.60 6.95 19.17
CA GLY A 17 -18.09 5.61 18.92
C GLY A 17 -18.68 5.01 17.63
N ASN A 18 -17.85 4.22 16.97
CA ASN A 18 -18.14 3.38 15.80
C ASN A 18 -18.50 4.12 14.50
N ASN A 19 -17.49 4.30 13.63
CA ASN A 19 -17.54 3.92 12.22
C ASN A 19 -16.22 4.29 11.50
N TYR A 20 -15.18 3.46 11.67
CA TYR A 20 -13.94 3.57 10.87
C TYR A 20 -14.14 3.25 9.37
N ALA A 21 -15.32 2.74 8.99
CA ALA A 21 -15.62 2.38 7.60
C ALA A 21 -16.21 3.53 6.75
N ALA A 22 -16.66 4.65 7.33
CA ALA A 22 -17.55 5.58 6.61
C ALA A 22 -17.07 7.04 6.42
N GLN A 23 -15.86 7.44 6.82
CA GLN A 23 -15.49 8.87 6.90
C GLN A 23 -14.63 9.48 5.77
N ALA A 24 -14.56 8.89 4.58
CA ALA A 24 -13.82 9.53 3.48
C ALA A 24 -14.70 10.43 2.59
N MET A 25 -14.59 11.74 2.74
CA MET A 25 -14.53 12.61 1.55
C MET A 25 -13.15 13.24 1.49
N LEU A 26 -12.08 12.43 1.62
CA LEU A 26 -10.65 12.78 1.63
C LEU A 26 -10.21 13.84 2.69
N GLY A 27 -10.98 14.89 2.97
CA GLY A 27 -10.55 16.04 3.76
C GLY A 27 -10.24 15.79 5.24
N ASN A 28 -10.98 14.91 5.92
CA ASN A 28 -10.68 14.62 7.32
C ASN A 28 -9.41 13.76 7.45
N ASP A 29 -9.30 12.68 6.67
CA ASP A 29 -8.15 11.78 6.72
C ASP A 29 -6.85 12.47 6.30
N THR A 30 -6.87 13.33 5.26
CA THR A 30 -5.72 14.12 4.84
C THR A 30 -5.26 15.08 5.95
N LEU A 31 -6.19 15.72 6.67
CA LEU A 31 -5.85 16.61 7.80
C LEU A 31 -5.13 15.87 8.93
N PHE A 32 -5.59 14.66 9.29
CA PHE A 32 -4.92 13.85 10.33
C PHE A 32 -3.54 13.39 9.86
N ARG A 33 -3.43 12.98 8.59
CA ARG A 33 -2.16 12.57 7.99
C ARG A 33 -1.14 13.71 7.99
N ASP A 34 -1.54 14.93 7.61
CA ASP A 34 -0.66 16.10 7.61
C ASP A 34 -0.21 16.51 9.02
N LYS A 35 -1.09 16.38 10.01
CA LYS A 35 -0.73 16.61 11.42
C LYS A 35 0.26 15.55 11.92
N ALA A 36 0.05 14.28 11.58
CA ALA A 36 0.97 13.20 11.94
C ALA A 36 2.34 13.39 11.28
N PHE A 37 2.40 13.73 9.99
CA PHE A 37 3.66 14.08 9.31
C PHE A 37 4.37 15.26 9.98
N SER A 38 3.63 16.31 10.32
CA SER A 38 4.18 17.50 10.99
C SER A 38 4.78 17.16 12.35
N TYR A 39 4.06 16.34 13.14
CA TYR A 39 4.53 15.86 14.43
C TYR A 39 5.84 15.07 14.31
N TYR A 40 5.87 14.02 13.49
CA TYR A 40 7.06 13.17 13.36
C TYR A 40 8.27 13.92 12.78
N LYS A 41 8.05 14.81 11.79
CA LYS A 41 9.14 15.65 11.27
C LYS A 41 9.74 16.53 12.36
N GLN A 42 8.91 17.20 13.17
CA GLN A 42 9.40 18.04 14.27
C GLN A 42 10.13 17.20 15.33
N HIS A 43 9.59 16.04 15.68
CA HIS A 43 10.20 15.13 16.64
C HIS A 43 11.57 14.62 16.18
N TYR A 44 11.67 14.11 14.95
CA TYR A 44 12.93 13.61 14.39
C TYR A 44 13.95 14.71 14.08
N GLN A 45 13.50 15.95 13.84
CA GLN A 45 14.41 17.11 13.80
C GLN A 45 15.07 17.34 15.17
N GLN A 46 14.32 17.21 16.27
CA GLN A 46 14.86 17.36 17.63
C GLN A 46 15.82 16.22 17.98
N GLU A 47 15.54 15.01 17.52
CA GLU A 47 16.42 13.84 17.67
C GLU A 47 17.64 13.83 16.73
N GLN A 48 17.79 14.85 15.87
CA GLN A 48 18.87 14.94 14.87
C GLN A 48 18.90 13.74 13.91
N ARG A 49 17.72 13.33 13.42
CA ARG A 49 17.53 12.23 12.47
C ARG A 49 17.18 12.75 11.06
N PRO A 50 18.14 13.36 10.33
CA PRO A 50 17.86 14.06 9.07
C PRO A 50 17.30 13.14 7.97
N ASN A 51 17.74 11.88 7.92
CA ASN A 51 17.25 10.92 6.91
C ASN A 51 15.76 10.57 7.13
N ASP A 52 15.32 10.47 8.39
CA ASP A 52 13.92 10.20 8.70
C ASP A 52 13.03 11.41 8.36
N VAL A 53 13.50 12.62 8.66
CA VAL A 53 12.80 13.86 8.29
C VAL A 53 12.66 13.98 6.76
N ALA A 54 13.73 13.67 6.03
CA ALA A 54 13.76 13.73 4.57
C ALA A 54 12.79 12.70 3.95
N ARG A 55 12.77 11.49 4.50
CA ARG A 55 11.82 10.42 4.12
C ARG A 55 10.37 10.81 4.38
N LEU A 56 10.06 11.36 5.56
CA LEU A 56 8.72 11.85 5.88
C LEU A 56 8.27 12.97 4.94
N ALA A 57 9.16 13.90 4.59
CA ALA A 57 8.87 14.94 3.62
C ALA A 57 8.53 14.36 2.23
N LEU A 58 9.35 13.41 1.76
CA LEU A 58 9.12 12.75 0.47
C LEU A 58 7.76 12.05 0.42
N PHE A 59 7.44 11.25 1.43
CA PHE A 59 6.18 10.52 1.45
C PHE A 59 4.98 11.47 1.63
N GLN A 60 5.12 12.58 2.37
CA GLN A 60 4.06 13.58 2.44
C GLN A 60 3.73 14.15 1.05
N ASP A 61 4.74 14.48 0.25
CA ASP A 61 4.55 14.99 -1.12
C ASP A 61 3.97 13.91 -2.05
N LEU A 62 4.42 12.66 -1.92
CA LEU A 62 3.85 11.52 -2.68
C LEU A 62 2.37 11.29 -2.35
N TYR A 63 2.00 11.29 -1.07
CA TYR A 63 0.59 11.13 -0.68
C TYR A 63 -0.28 12.30 -1.12
N ALA A 64 0.24 13.54 -1.05
CA ALA A 64 -0.47 14.71 -1.57
C ALA A 64 -0.72 14.60 -3.08
N TYR A 65 0.28 14.14 -3.85
CA TYR A 65 0.11 13.85 -5.27
C TYR A 65 -0.94 12.75 -5.52
N GLN A 66 -0.85 11.63 -4.79
CA GLN A 66 -1.78 10.50 -4.95
C GLN A 66 -3.23 10.91 -4.69
N ASP A 67 -3.49 11.68 -3.63
CA ASP A 67 -4.84 12.18 -3.32
C ASP A 67 -5.38 13.10 -4.43
N ALA A 68 -4.55 14.04 -4.90
CA ALA A 68 -4.92 14.96 -5.97
C ALA A 68 -5.20 14.21 -7.29
N ARG A 69 -4.34 13.23 -7.62
CA ARG A 69 -4.48 12.41 -8.82
C ARG A 69 -5.71 11.50 -8.74
N ALA A 70 -5.99 10.89 -7.59
CA ALA A 70 -7.19 10.09 -7.39
C ALA A 70 -8.46 10.92 -7.63
N LEU A 71 -8.51 12.15 -7.11
CA LEU A 71 -9.64 13.05 -7.32
C LEU A 71 -9.80 13.45 -8.80
N GLN A 72 -8.69 13.71 -9.48
CA GLN A 72 -8.68 13.99 -10.92
C GLN A 72 -9.25 12.80 -11.72
N LEU A 73 -8.70 11.60 -11.50
CA LEU A 73 -9.11 10.36 -12.18
C LEU A 73 -10.59 10.05 -11.97
N HIS A 74 -11.11 10.30 -10.77
CA HIS A 74 -12.54 10.13 -10.48
C HIS A 74 -13.42 11.16 -11.19
N THR A 75 -12.93 12.39 -11.35
CA THR A 75 -13.67 13.47 -12.04
C THR A 75 -13.71 13.25 -13.55
N GLU A 76 -12.66 12.66 -14.12
CA GLU A 76 -12.55 12.34 -15.55
C GLU A 76 -13.40 11.11 -15.93
N ASN A 77 -13.48 10.10 -15.05
CA ASN A 77 -14.22 8.85 -15.27
C ASN A 77 -15.61 8.84 -14.60
N LYS A 78 -16.47 9.82 -14.92
CA LYS A 78 -17.81 9.98 -14.30
C LYS A 78 -18.79 8.84 -14.58
N GLU A 79 -18.59 8.12 -15.67
CA GLU A 79 -19.41 6.95 -16.02
C GLU A 79 -18.65 5.67 -15.64
N GLU A 80 -19.28 4.86 -14.76
CA GLU A 80 -18.84 3.55 -14.26
C GLU A 80 -17.55 3.47 -13.40
N LEU A 81 -17.60 3.79 -12.09
CA LEU A 81 -16.74 3.08 -11.11
C LEU A 81 -17.45 2.85 -9.76
N PRO A 82 -18.48 1.98 -9.68
CA PRO A 82 -19.00 1.60 -8.38
C PRO A 82 -17.99 0.75 -7.57
N ARG A 83 -17.09 -0.01 -8.22
CA ARG A 83 -16.09 -0.89 -7.56
C ARG A 83 -14.76 -1.14 -8.29
N ASN A 84 -14.69 -0.96 -9.61
CA ASN A 84 -13.48 -1.25 -10.38
C ASN A 84 -12.65 0.01 -10.60
N ALA A 85 -11.36 -0.14 -10.93
CA ALA A 85 -10.51 0.93 -11.43
C ALA A 85 -10.20 0.64 -12.91
N ILE A 86 -10.55 1.56 -13.81
CA ILE A 86 -10.14 1.45 -15.21
C ILE A 86 -8.75 2.07 -15.31
N ILE A 87 -7.74 1.24 -15.64
CA ILE A 87 -6.37 1.68 -15.80
C ILE A 87 -5.95 1.39 -17.23
N THR A 88 -6.02 2.40 -18.10
CA THR A 88 -5.41 2.28 -19.43
C THR A 88 -3.89 2.35 -19.32
N ALA A 89 -3.17 1.70 -20.24
CA ALA A 89 -1.71 1.75 -20.28
C ALA A 89 -1.19 3.20 -20.28
N GLN A 90 -1.80 4.06 -21.11
CA GLN A 90 -1.45 5.49 -21.17
C GLN A 90 -1.67 6.20 -19.83
N LEU A 91 -2.83 6.03 -19.20
CA LEU A 91 -3.17 6.74 -17.97
C LEU A 91 -2.29 6.29 -16.80
N PHE A 92 -1.90 5.01 -16.79
CA PHE A 92 -0.93 4.47 -15.84
C PHE A 92 0.46 5.03 -16.08
N ALA A 93 0.92 5.04 -17.34
CA ALA A 93 2.22 5.60 -17.73
C ALA A 93 2.32 7.08 -17.35
N ASP A 94 1.30 7.89 -17.64
CA ASP A 94 1.23 9.30 -17.25
C ASP A 94 1.35 9.47 -15.72
N THR A 95 0.70 8.58 -14.97
CA THR A 95 0.74 8.65 -13.49
C THR A 95 2.11 8.24 -12.96
N CYS A 96 2.72 7.19 -13.53
CA CYS A 96 4.08 6.79 -13.20
C CYS A 96 5.09 7.91 -13.51
N GLN A 97 4.93 8.60 -14.64
CA GLN A 97 5.79 9.70 -15.05
C GLN A 97 5.74 10.87 -14.04
N HIS A 98 4.56 11.24 -13.56
CA HIS A 98 4.43 12.26 -12.53
C HIS A 98 5.03 11.84 -11.17
N VAL A 99 4.84 10.57 -10.76
CA VAL A 99 5.48 10.05 -9.54
C VAL A 99 7.00 10.11 -9.68
N PHE A 100 7.52 9.74 -10.84
CA PHE A 100 8.93 9.90 -11.16
C PHE A 100 9.39 11.37 -11.07
N ASP A 101 8.60 12.32 -11.57
CA ASP A 101 8.92 13.75 -11.47
C ASP A 101 8.93 14.26 -10.02
N VAL A 102 8.02 13.78 -9.17
CA VAL A 102 8.04 14.06 -7.73
C VAL A 102 9.35 13.55 -7.13
N LEU A 103 9.70 12.28 -7.38
CA LEU A 103 10.94 11.68 -6.88
C LEU A 103 12.17 12.46 -7.35
N ARG A 104 12.33 12.65 -8.66
CA ARG A 104 13.48 13.29 -9.29
C ARG A 104 13.77 14.68 -8.73
N ASN A 105 12.73 15.45 -8.43
CA ASN A 105 12.88 16.83 -7.97
C ASN A 105 12.96 16.95 -6.44
N HIS A 106 12.80 15.84 -5.69
CA HIS A 106 12.74 15.89 -4.25
C HIS A 106 14.15 15.92 -3.61
N THR A 107 14.37 16.88 -2.72
CA THR A 107 15.67 17.12 -2.08
C THR A 107 16.10 16.05 -1.07
N ALA A 108 15.16 15.19 -0.65
CA ALA A 108 15.45 14.08 0.28
C ALA A 108 16.17 12.89 -0.34
N LEU A 109 16.17 12.74 -1.67
CA LEU A 109 16.82 11.60 -2.30
C LEU A 109 18.35 11.76 -2.26
N ASN A 110 19.04 10.66 -1.97
CA ASN A 110 20.50 10.65 -2.00
C ASN A 110 21.02 10.71 -3.46
N SER A 111 22.30 11.03 -3.61
CA SER A 111 22.94 11.19 -4.93
C SER A 111 22.95 9.91 -5.77
N ALA A 112 22.95 8.73 -5.17
CA ALA A 112 22.90 7.45 -5.89
C ALA A 112 21.52 7.22 -6.51
N THR A 113 20.43 7.46 -5.77
CA THR A 113 19.06 7.39 -6.28
C THR A 113 18.82 8.45 -7.34
N GLN A 114 19.31 9.67 -7.15
CA GLN A 114 19.24 10.73 -8.16
C GLN A 114 19.98 10.35 -9.47
N ALA A 115 21.13 9.68 -9.37
CA ALA A 115 21.86 9.21 -10.55
C ALA A 115 21.09 8.12 -11.32
N VAL A 116 20.39 7.22 -10.63
CA VAL A 116 19.52 6.23 -11.27
C VAL A 116 18.38 6.93 -12.02
N LEU A 117 17.72 7.90 -11.38
CA LEU A 117 16.61 8.64 -11.97
C LEU A 117 17.03 9.45 -13.21
N ALA A 118 18.27 9.93 -13.28
CA ALA A 118 18.77 10.73 -14.40
C ALA A 118 19.17 9.91 -15.65
N ASN A 119 19.50 8.63 -15.49
CA ASN A 119 20.10 7.81 -16.55
C ASN A 119 19.13 6.80 -17.19
N VAL A 120 17.86 6.81 -16.81
CA VAL A 120 16.82 5.89 -17.31
C VAL A 120 15.73 6.71 -18.01
N SER A 121 15.33 6.30 -19.21
CA SER A 121 14.17 6.87 -19.91
C SER A 121 12.89 6.24 -19.37
N TRP A 122 12.34 6.82 -18.29
CA TRP A 122 11.19 6.22 -17.58
C TRP A 122 9.94 6.08 -18.44
N GLU A 123 9.65 7.05 -19.31
CA GLU A 123 8.52 6.97 -20.25
C GLU A 123 8.64 5.74 -21.16
N THR A 124 9.80 5.56 -21.80
CA THR A 124 10.07 4.41 -22.66
C THR A 124 10.05 3.10 -21.88
N LEU A 125 10.63 3.11 -20.68
CA LEU A 125 10.66 1.97 -19.76
C LEU A 125 9.26 1.49 -19.38
N ILE A 126 8.41 2.43 -18.93
CA ILE A 126 7.07 2.12 -18.46
C ILE A 126 6.21 1.65 -19.64
N GLY A 127 6.37 2.25 -20.82
CA GLY A 127 5.74 1.76 -22.05
C GLY A 127 6.10 0.31 -22.35
N ALA A 128 7.39 -0.01 -22.41
CA ALA A 128 7.86 -1.37 -22.68
C ALA A 128 7.39 -2.40 -21.64
N LEU A 129 7.42 -2.05 -20.34
CA LEU A 129 6.90 -2.91 -19.28
C LEU A 129 5.40 -3.17 -19.42
N LEU A 130 4.63 -2.17 -19.83
CA LEU A 130 3.19 -2.34 -20.06
C LEU A 130 2.92 -3.25 -21.26
N ASP A 131 3.72 -3.14 -22.32
CA ASP A 131 3.64 -4.03 -23.48
C ASP A 131 3.99 -5.48 -23.09
N ASP A 132 5.05 -5.69 -22.28
CA ASP A 132 5.44 -7.02 -21.77
C ASP A 132 4.34 -7.64 -20.90
N VAL A 133 3.77 -6.87 -19.96
CA VAL A 133 2.66 -7.33 -19.12
C VAL A 133 1.43 -7.68 -19.97
N GLN A 134 1.15 -6.90 -21.01
CA GLN A 134 0.06 -7.21 -21.95
C GLN A 134 0.30 -8.54 -22.68
N HIS A 135 1.54 -8.80 -23.13
CA HIS A 135 1.89 -10.09 -23.75
C HIS A 135 1.71 -11.26 -22.77
N LEU A 136 2.18 -11.13 -21.53
CA LEU A 136 2.01 -12.15 -20.49
C LEU A 136 0.53 -12.46 -20.21
N LEU A 137 -0.33 -11.43 -20.15
CA LEU A 137 -1.76 -11.60 -19.95
C LEU A 137 -2.44 -12.37 -21.10
N GLN A 138 -1.96 -12.22 -22.33
CA GLN A 138 -2.46 -12.96 -23.49
C GLN A 138 -2.03 -14.44 -23.44
N GLU A 139 -0.79 -14.72 -23.00
CA GLU A 139 -0.25 -16.08 -22.87
C GLU A 139 -0.90 -16.88 -21.73
N GLU A 140 -1.21 -16.24 -20.60
CA GLU A 140 -1.84 -16.89 -19.44
C GLU A 140 -3.32 -17.25 -19.65
N HIS A 141 -3.91 -16.96 -20.82
CA HIS A 141 -5.35 -17.10 -21.07
C HIS A 141 -6.23 -16.37 -20.04
N ILE A 142 -5.75 -15.29 -19.41
CA ILE A 142 -6.57 -14.37 -18.58
C ILE A 142 -7.40 -13.45 -19.50
N LEU A 143 -7.97 -14.03 -20.55
CA LEU A 143 -8.88 -13.43 -21.50
C LEU A 143 -10.20 -14.19 -21.37
N HIS A 144 -10.99 -13.80 -20.37
CA HIS A 144 -12.42 -14.12 -20.39
C HIS A 144 -13.20 -12.83 -20.61
N ASP A 145 -13.32 -12.48 -21.89
CA ASP A 145 -14.53 -11.85 -22.39
C ASP A 145 -15.69 -12.83 -22.19
N GLY A 146 -16.37 -12.67 -21.06
CA GLY A 146 -17.66 -13.25 -20.79
C GLY A 146 -18.51 -12.17 -20.15
N ALA A 147 -19.56 -11.77 -20.87
CA ALA A 147 -20.58 -10.85 -20.39
C ALA A 147 -20.97 -11.11 -18.93
N ALA A 148 -21.40 -10.05 -18.25
CA ALA A 148 -22.09 -10.10 -16.96
C ALA A 148 -22.79 -11.45 -16.73
N ALA A 149 -22.19 -12.29 -15.91
CA ALA A 149 -22.80 -13.50 -15.40
C ALA A 149 -23.01 -13.28 -13.91
N ASP A 150 -24.25 -12.98 -13.54
CA ASP A 150 -24.83 -13.50 -12.31
C ASP A 150 -24.41 -14.96 -12.20
N ASP A 151 -23.65 -15.35 -11.18
CA ASP A 151 -23.74 -16.72 -10.70
C ASP A 151 -23.28 -16.89 -9.24
N SER A 152 -24.28 -17.22 -8.44
CA SER A 152 -24.25 -17.56 -7.03
C SER A 152 -23.68 -18.97 -6.78
N SER A 153 -22.57 -19.35 -7.42
CA SER A 153 -21.88 -20.60 -7.11
C SER A 153 -20.48 -20.68 -7.73
N ALA A 154 -19.45 -20.31 -6.97
CA ALA A 154 -18.09 -20.80 -7.18
C ALA A 154 -17.35 -20.79 -5.83
N ASP A 155 -17.32 -21.95 -5.18
CA ASP A 155 -16.52 -22.20 -4.00
C ASP A 155 -15.02 -21.89 -4.27
N ASN A 156 -14.42 -21.10 -3.38
CA ASN A 156 -12.98 -21.01 -3.10
C ASN A 156 -12.01 -20.26 -4.05
N ALA A 157 -12.42 -19.17 -4.69
CA ALA A 157 -11.50 -18.07 -5.01
C ALA A 157 -11.86 -16.84 -4.15
N PRO A 158 -10.93 -16.17 -3.45
CA PRO A 158 -11.27 -14.95 -2.73
C PRO A 158 -11.69 -13.92 -3.77
N ALA A 159 -12.97 -13.54 -3.74
CA ALA A 159 -13.51 -12.50 -4.59
C ALA A 159 -12.71 -11.21 -4.32
N VAL A 160 -11.74 -10.90 -5.17
CA VAL A 160 -11.07 -9.60 -5.12
C VAL A 160 -12.12 -8.58 -5.53
N TYR A 161 -12.48 -7.68 -4.62
CA TYR A 161 -13.61 -6.76 -4.81
C TYR A 161 -13.31 -5.64 -5.84
N MET A 162 -12.10 -5.59 -6.38
CA MET A 162 -11.67 -4.64 -7.41
C MET A 162 -10.76 -5.33 -8.44
N ASN A 163 -11.06 -5.11 -9.71
CA ASN A 163 -10.15 -5.43 -10.81
C ASN A 163 -9.58 -4.15 -11.41
N VAL A 164 -8.36 -4.27 -11.90
CA VAL A 164 -7.77 -3.37 -12.89
C VAL A 164 -8.18 -3.87 -14.27
N ILE A 165 -8.69 -2.97 -15.10
CA ILE A 165 -8.97 -3.26 -16.51
C ILE A 165 -7.81 -2.74 -17.35
N VAL A 166 -6.95 -3.63 -17.85
CA VAL A 166 -5.90 -3.30 -18.81
C VAL A 166 -6.52 -3.42 -20.21
N ALA A 167 -6.60 -2.30 -20.93
CA ALA A 167 -7.22 -2.22 -22.26
C ALA A 167 -6.16 -2.06 -23.35
N GLN A 168 -6.29 -2.88 -24.40
CA GLN A 168 -5.61 -2.70 -25.69
C GLN A 168 -6.67 -2.82 -26.80
N ASP A 169 -6.84 -1.76 -27.59
CA ASP A 169 -7.88 -1.67 -28.62
C ASP A 169 -9.28 -2.06 -28.10
N ASP A 170 -9.94 -3.05 -28.72
CA ASP A 170 -11.26 -3.57 -28.32
C ASP A 170 -11.18 -4.66 -27.22
N THR A 171 -9.98 -5.06 -26.77
CA THR A 171 -9.79 -6.14 -25.78
C THR A 171 -9.57 -5.59 -24.36
N LYS A 172 -10.23 -6.20 -23.36
CA LYS A 172 -10.14 -5.81 -21.95
C LYS A 172 -9.75 -7.00 -21.09
N CYS A 173 -8.57 -6.93 -20.45
CA CYS A 173 -8.16 -7.92 -19.45
C CYS A 173 -8.60 -7.47 -18.06
N ARG A 174 -9.17 -8.37 -17.26
CA ARG A 174 -9.50 -8.13 -15.84
C ARG A 174 -8.48 -8.86 -14.97
N ILE A 175 -7.72 -8.10 -14.19
CA ILE A 175 -6.68 -8.62 -13.30
C ILE A 175 -6.80 -7.95 -11.93
N SER A 176 -6.48 -8.69 -10.85
CA SER A 176 -6.40 -8.05 -9.52
C SER A 176 -5.26 -7.02 -9.49
N PRO A 177 -5.41 -5.89 -8.79
CA PRO A 177 -4.34 -4.88 -8.72
C PRO A 177 -3.02 -5.43 -8.18
N ALA A 178 -3.06 -6.34 -7.21
CA ALA A 178 -1.85 -6.99 -6.70
C ALA A 178 -1.15 -7.81 -7.79
N HIS A 179 -1.90 -8.62 -8.54
CA HIS A 179 -1.32 -9.42 -9.61
C HIS A 179 -0.78 -8.56 -10.75
N PHE A 180 -1.43 -7.43 -11.06
CA PHE A 180 -0.89 -6.46 -12.02
C PHE A 180 0.47 -5.90 -11.58
N LEU A 181 0.62 -5.56 -10.29
CA LEU A 181 1.90 -5.12 -9.74
C LEU A 181 2.96 -6.24 -9.77
N GLU A 182 2.57 -7.49 -9.49
CA GLU A 182 3.47 -8.65 -9.60
C GLU A 182 4.00 -8.83 -11.03
N LEU A 183 3.13 -8.76 -12.04
CA LEU A 183 3.53 -8.87 -13.45
C LEU A 183 4.47 -7.72 -13.88
N LEU A 184 4.22 -6.49 -13.44
CA LEU A 184 5.13 -5.36 -13.70
C LEU A 184 6.52 -5.62 -13.12
N MET A 185 6.60 -6.14 -11.89
CA MET A 185 7.87 -6.42 -11.24
C MET A 185 8.59 -7.62 -11.87
N TYR A 186 7.84 -8.64 -12.29
CA TYR A 186 8.38 -9.78 -13.03
C TYR A 186 8.99 -9.33 -14.37
N ALA A 187 8.24 -8.57 -15.18
CA ALA A 187 8.73 -8.05 -16.45
C ALA A 187 9.98 -7.18 -16.27
N ALA A 188 10.03 -6.36 -15.22
CA ALA A 188 11.21 -5.55 -14.92
C ALA A 188 12.44 -6.39 -14.55
N GLN A 189 12.26 -7.48 -13.80
CA GLN A 189 13.34 -8.39 -13.43
C GLN A 189 13.87 -9.15 -14.64
N GLU A 190 13.00 -9.68 -15.50
CA GLU A 190 13.38 -10.34 -16.75
C GLU A 190 14.17 -9.39 -17.66
N ASN A 191 13.70 -8.14 -17.81
CA ASN A 191 14.41 -7.11 -18.58
C ASN A 191 15.79 -6.77 -17.99
N ALA A 192 15.91 -6.69 -16.65
CA ALA A 192 17.20 -6.47 -16.00
C ALA A 192 18.16 -7.67 -16.18
N ALA A 193 17.65 -8.90 -16.19
CA ALA A 193 18.43 -10.12 -16.37
C ALA A 193 18.89 -10.35 -17.83
N ALA A 194 18.09 -9.92 -18.80
CA ALA A 194 18.36 -10.09 -20.24
C ALA A 194 19.48 -9.18 -20.79
N ALA A 195 20.02 -8.26 -19.99
CA ALA A 195 20.99 -7.27 -20.43
C ALA A 195 22.30 -7.89 -20.97
N PRO A 196 22.79 -7.47 -22.16
CA PRO A 196 24.09 -7.91 -22.64
C PRO A 196 25.19 -7.39 -21.70
N LYS A 197 26.19 -8.24 -21.39
CA LYS A 197 27.34 -7.91 -20.53
C LYS A 197 28.21 -6.73 -21.04
N GLN A 198 27.86 -6.12 -22.18
CA GLN A 198 28.56 -4.98 -22.77
C GLN A 198 27.56 -3.93 -23.29
N ALA A 199 27.77 -2.69 -22.82
CA ALA A 199 27.12 -1.41 -23.15
C ALA A 199 25.62 -1.24 -22.78
N PRO A 200 25.29 -0.46 -21.73
CA PRO A 200 23.92 -0.16 -21.28
C PRO A 200 23.23 0.94 -22.13
N THR A 201 23.34 0.89 -23.46
CA THR A 201 22.92 1.99 -24.35
C THR A 201 21.56 1.78 -25.04
N SER A 202 20.80 0.74 -24.72
CA SER A 202 19.42 0.64 -25.21
C SER A 202 18.49 1.49 -24.35
N GLU A 203 17.68 2.35 -24.97
CA GLU A 203 16.70 3.25 -24.34
C GLU A 203 15.69 2.54 -23.43
N ASN A 204 15.59 1.20 -23.50
CA ASN A 204 14.64 0.35 -22.75
C ASN A 204 15.26 -0.42 -21.58
N PHE A 205 16.50 -0.12 -21.16
CA PHE A 205 17.18 -0.90 -20.12
C PHE A 205 16.82 -0.45 -18.69
N VAL A 206 16.34 -1.38 -17.85
CA VAL A 206 16.26 -1.21 -16.39
C VAL A 206 17.54 -1.78 -15.75
N PRO A 207 18.43 -0.97 -15.18
CA PRO A 207 19.51 -1.52 -14.36
C PRO A 207 18.93 -2.18 -13.11
N GLU A 208 19.51 -3.28 -12.64
CA GLU A 208 19.07 -3.97 -11.41
C GLU A 208 18.98 -3.01 -10.21
N SER A 209 19.89 -2.03 -10.14
CA SER A 209 19.89 -0.97 -9.13
C SER A 209 18.67 -0.03 -9.19
N ALA A 210 17.93 0.01 -10.29
CA ALA A 210 16.71 0.81 -10.47
C ALA A 210 15.42 0.05 -10.10
N LEU A 211 15.46 -1.27 -9.95
CA LEU A 211 14.28 -2.08 -9.64
C LEU A 211 13.54 -1.59 -8.37
N PRO A 212 14.22 -1.25 -7.25
CA PRO A 212 13.53 -0.73 -6.07
C PRO A 212 12.82 0.61 -6.33
N THR A 213 13.42 1.47 -7.14
CA THR A 213 12.84 2.78 -7.51
C THR A 213 11.63 2.60 -8.42
N LEU A 214 11.71 1.69 -9.39
CA LEU A 214 10.60 1.34 -10.26
C LEU A 214 9.43 0.75 -9.46
N ALA A 215 9.71 -0.13 -8.50
CA ALA A 215 8.68 -0.69 -7.61
C ALA A 215 7.92 0.41 -6.85
N VAL A 216 8.63 1.41 -6.32
CA VAL A 216 8.02 2.57 -5.65
C VAL A 216 7.17 3.38 -6.63
N ILE A 217 7.67 3.65 -7.84
CA ILE A 217 6.93 4.39 -8.87
C ILE A 217 5.63 3.68 -9.24
N CYS A 218 5.71 2.40 -9.59
CA CYS A 218 4.54 1.60 -9.98
C CYS A 218 3.55 1.46 -8.83
N ALA A 219 4.00 1.18 -7.60
CA ALA A 219 3.11 1.05 -6.45
C ALA A 219 2.42 2.38 -6.10
N CYS A 220 3.14 3.50 -6.12
CA CYS A 220 2.56 4.83 -5.89
C CYS A 220 1.56 5.23 -6.98
N ALA A 221 1.90 4.95 -8.24
CA ALA A 221 1.02 5.24 -9.35
C ALA A 221 -0.25 4.38 -9.26
N LEU A 222 -0.10 3.07 -9.05
CA LEU A 222 -1.23 2.16 -8.89
C LEU A 222 -2.12 2.61 -7.74
N ARG A 223 -1.55 2.92 -6.58
CA ARG A 223 -2.28 3.45 -5.43
C ARG A 223 -3.17 4.64 -5.80
N ALA A 224 -2.68 5.64 -6.54
CA ALA A 224 -3.49 6.79 -6.96
C ALA A 224 -4.73 6.40 -7.78
N HIS A 225 -4.65 5.34 -8.59
CA HIS A 225 -5.79 4.80 -9.34
C HIS A 225 -6.76 4.01 -8.46
N LEU A 226 -6.27 3.42 -7.37
CA LEU A 226 -7.07 2.55 -6.51
C LEU A 226 -7.78 3.28 -5.37
N LEU A 227 -7.29 4.41 -4.87
CA LEU A 227 -7.79 5.03 -3.62
C LEU A 227 -9.32 5.19 -3.55
N LEU A 228 -9.93 5.78 -4.58
CA LEU A 228 -11.38 6.03 -4.57
C LEU A 228 -12.21 4.77 -4.87
N PRO A 229 -11.91 3.96 -5.90
CA PRO A 229 -12.60 2.69 -6.12
C PRO A 229 -12.49 1.72 -4.93
N ALA A 230 -11.31 1.64 -4.31
CA ALA A 230 -11.05 0.77 -3.17
C ALA A 230 -11.89 1.14 -1.95
N LYS A 231 -12.24 2.42 -1.78
CA LYS A 231 -13.12 2.86 -0.69
C LYS A 231 -14.53 2.25 -0.83
N ASN A 232 -15.09 2.27 -2.04
CA ASN A 232 -16.40 1.68 -2.30
C ASN A 232 -16.36 0.15 -2.14
N ALA A 233 -15.32 -0.48 -2.70
CA ALA A 233 -15.09 -1.92 -2.57
C ALA A 233 -14.88 -2.35 -1.10
N ALA A 234 -14.18 -1.56 -0.29
CA ALA A 234 -13.97 -1.82 1.14
C ALA A 234 -15.27 -1.72 1.94
N GLN A 235 -16.14 -0.76 1.61
CA GLN A 235 -17.45 -0.65 2.25
C GLN A 235 -18.32 -1.89 1.94
N ASP A 236 -18.31 -2.34 0.69
CA ASP A 236 -19.05 -3.54 0.27
C ASP A 236 -18.51 -4.81 0.95
N TYR A 237 -17.19 -4.95 1.04
CA TYR A 237 -16.57 -6.03 1.81
C TYR A 237 -17.02 -5.96 3.28
N THR A 238 -16.93 -4.79 3.92
CA THR A 238 -17.34 -4.61 5.33
C THR A 238 -18.80 -4.98 5.56
N ASN A 239 -19.69 -4.67 4.60
CA ASN A 239 -21.11 -4.97 4.67
C ASN A 239 -21.44 -6.45 4.44
N SER A 240 -20.59 -7.16 3.68
CA SER A 240 -20.82 -8.56 3.29
C SER A 240 -19.98 -9.58 4.07
N ALA A 241 -18.98 -9.12 4.83
CA ALA A 241 -18.06 -9.99 5.56
C ALA A 241 -18.79 -10.83 6.63
N ASP A 242 -18.68 -12.15 6.48
CA ASP A 242 -19.13 -13.10 7.50
C ASP A 242 -18.12 -13.14 8.66
N LYS A 243 -18.53 -12.64 9.82
CA LYS A 243 -17.71 -12.57 11.03
C LYS A 243 -17.48 -13.93 11.71
N SER A 244 -18.14 -14.99 11.24
CA SER A 244 -17.94 -16.36 11.74
C SER A 244 -16.76 -17.07 11.08
N VAL A 245 -16.27 -16.53 9.97
CA VAL A 245 -15.13 -17.05 9.19
C VAL A 245 -13.89 -16.21 9.47
N ASP A 246 -12.74 -16.85 9.37
CA ASP A 246 -11.45 -16.20 9.50
C ASP A 246 -11.27 -15.07 8.47
N SER A 247 -10.70 -13.95 8.91
CA SER A 247 -10.39 -12.81 8.03
C SER A 247 -9.43 -13.21 6.90
N PRO A 248 -9.50 -12.58 5.72
CA PRO A 248 -8.58 -12.88 4.63
C PRO A 248 -7.13 -12.47 4.98
N LEU A 249 -6.17 -13.30 4.58
CA LEU A 249 -4.73 -13.06 4.81
C LEU A 249 -4.20 -11.91 3.95
N ALA A 250 -4.62 -11.87 2.68
CA ALA A 250 -4.36 -10.77 1.76
C ALA A 250 -5.48 -9.72 1.83
N CYS A 251 -5.25 -8.54 1.25
CA CYS A 251 -6.27 -7.52 1.14
C CYS A 251 -7.49 -8.05 0.37
N PRO A 252 -8.71 -8.04 0.95
CA PRO A 252 -9.90 -8.49 0.25
C PRO A 252 -10.24 -7.63 -0.97
N VAL A 253 -9.80 -6.37 -0.97
CA VAL A 253 -10.14 -5.41 -2.02
C VAL A 253 -9.23 -5.50 -3.22
N CYS A 254 -7.91 -5.59 -3.03
CA CYS A 254 -6.95 -5.55 -4.15
C CYS A 254 -6.06 -6.80 -4.28
N GLY A 255 -6.12 -7.74 -3.33
CA GLY A 255 -5.29 -8.96 -3.31
C GLY A 255 -3.88 -8.79 -2.75
N TYR A 256 -3.46 -7.56 -2.39
CA TYR A 256 -2.08 -7.29 -1.95
C TYR A 256 -1.81 -7.92 -0.58
N ARG A 257 -0.64 -8.54 -0.41
CA ARG A 257 -0.34 -9.41 0.74
C ARG A 257 0.40 -8.68 1.86
N GLU A 258 1.25 -7.73 1.51
CA GLU A 258 2.08 -7.00 2.45
C GLU A 258 1.18 -6.01 3.19
N THR A 259 1.05 -6.21 4.50
CA THR A 259 0.15 -5.42 5.33
C THR A 259 0.87 -4.92 6.56
N LEU A 260 0.58 -3.68 6.93
CA LEU A 260 0.81 -3.16 8.27
C LEU A 260 -0.43 -3.50 9.11
N SER A 261 -0.27 -3.71 10.41
CA SER A 261 -1.40 -3.84 11.33
C SER A 261 -1.37 -2.77 12.41
N TRP A 262 -2.51 -2.49 13.01
CA TRP A 262 -2.58 -1.69 14.23
C TRP A 262 -3.58 -2.24 15.25
N VAL A 263 -3.39 -1.86 16.51
CA VAL A 263 -4.19 -2.23 17.66
C VAL A 263 -4.57 -0.95 18.40
N GLY A 264 -5.84 -0.79 18.72
CA GLY A 264 -6.31 0.35 19.52
C GLY A 264 -7.57 0.04 20.33
N GLU A 265 -7.85 0.86 21.34
CA GLU A 265 -9.01 0.73 22.24
C GLU A 265 -10.36 0.81 21.51
N PHE A 266 -10.39 1.51 20.37
CA PHE A 266 -11.58 1.71 19.54
C PHE A 266 -11.77 0.64 18.46
N THR A 267 -10.96 -0.42 18.47
CA THR A 267 -11.25 -1.62 17.66
C THR A 267 -12.55 -2.27 18.16
N ALA A 268 -13.24 -3.01 17.30
CA ALA A 268 -14.56 -3.59 17.61
C ALA A 268 -14.56 -4.49 18.85
N HIS A 269 -13.37 -4.96 19.25
CA HIS A 269 -13.17 -5.82 20.42
C HIS A 269 -12.22 -5.21 21.47
N HIS A 270 -12.12 -3.88 21.57
CA HIS A 270 -11.37 -3.17 22.63
C HIS A 270 -9.92 -3.65 22.79
N GLY A 271 -9.19 -3.77 21.69
CA GLY A 271 -7.80 -4.22 21.66
C GLY A 271 -7.62 -5.74 21.52
N ASN A 272 -8.69 -6.53 21.55
CA ASN A 272 -8.63 -7.99 21.33
C ASN A 272 -8.60 -8.41 19.85
N GLU A 273 -8.69 -7.46 18.93
CA GLU A 273 -8.42 -7.65 17.51
C GLU A 273 -7.29 -6.72 17.06
N ARG A 274 -6.75 -6.99 15.87
CA ARG A 274 -5.89 -6.05 15.14
C ARG A 274 -6.56 -5.68 13.84
N VAL A 275 -6.27 -4.49 13.34
CA VAL A 275 -6.78 -4.02 12.06
C VAL A 275 -5.62 -4.04 11.08
N LYS A 276 -5.76 -4.82 10.00
CA LYS A 276 -4.80 -4.81 8.89
C LYS A 276 -5.03 -3.58 8.03
N TYR A 277 -3.95 -3.07 7.43
CA TYR A 277 -3.90 -1.97 6.47
C TYR A 277 -3.16 -2.41 5.22
N CYS A 278 -3.78 -2.19 4.06
CA CYS A 278 -3.16 -2.40 2.76
C CYS A 278 -2.49 -1.11 2.29
N PRO A 279 -1.15 -1.08 2.12
CA PRO A 279 -0.45 0.11 1.63
C PRO A 279 -0.73 0.38 0.15
N LEU A 280 -1.22 -0.61 -0.62
CA LEU A 280 -1.52 -0.43 -2.04
C LEU A 280 -2.85 0.30 -2.29
N CYS A 281 -3.93 -0.07 -1.57
CA CYS A 281 -5.27 0.48 -1.81
C CYS A 281 -5.90 1.18 -0.58
N ALA A 282 -5.13 1.32 0.51
CA ALA A 282 -5.55 1.90 1.79
C ALA A 282 -6.69 1.18 2.53
N THR A 283 -7.18 0.04 2.02
CA THR A 283 -8.23 -0.74 2.68
C THR A 283 -7.75 -1.23 4.05
N GLN A 284 -8.63 -1.10 5.04
CA GLN A 284 -8.46 -1.65 6.36
C GLN A 284 -9.51 -2.71 6.66
N TRP A 285 -9.14 -3.76 7.37
CA TRP A 285 -10.07 -4.82 7.78
C TRP A 285 -9.69 -5.41 9.13
N ALA A 286 -10.71 -5.85 9.87
CA ALA A 286 -10.52 -6.56 11.12
C ALA A 286 -9.76 -7.88 10.87
N PHE A 287 -8.85 -8.21 11.75
CA PHE A 287 -8.04 -9.41 11.67
C PHE A 287 -7.77 -9.95 13.08
N GLU A 288 -7.69 -11.27 13.20
CA GLU A 288 -7.54 -11.92 14.49
C GLU A 288 -6.19 -11.56 15.13
N ARG A 289 -6.22 -11.21 16.41
CA ARG A 289 -5.03 -10.77 17.15
C ARG A 289 -3.95 -11.85 17.23
N ILE A 290 -4.38 -13.09 17.40
CA ILE A 290 -3.50 -14.27 17.45
C ILE A 290 -3.67 -15.05 16.15
N ARG A 291 -3.12 -14.50 15.07
CA ARG A 291 -3.02 -15.20 13.81
C ARG A 291 -1.92 -14.60 12.94
N CYS A 292 -1.13 -15.43 12.27
CA CYS A 292 -0.10 -14.95 11.38
C CYS A 292 -0.74 -14.31 10.14
N GLY A 293 -0.38 -13.06 9.85
CA GLY A 293 -0.84 -12.35 8.66
C GLY A 293 -0.37 -12.95 7.34
N ARG A 294 0.57 -13.92 7.36
CA ARG A 294 1.15 -14.57 6.17
C ARG A 294 0.74 -16.03 5.99
N CYS A 295 0.98 -16.90 6.97
CA CYS A 295 0.64 -18.34 6.87
C CYS A 295 -0.69 -18.72 7.54
N GLY A 296 -1.29 -17.82 8.33
CA GLY A 296 -2.58 -18.08 8.98
C GLY A 296 -2.51 -18.98 10.21
N THR A 297 -1.33 -19.40 10.69
CA THR A 297 -1.21 -20.13 11.95
C THR A 297 -1.84 -19.36 13.10
N LYS A 298 -2.46 -20.07 14.04
CA LYS A 298 -3.07 -19.53 15.26
C LYS A 298 -2.35 -19.98 16.53
N ASN A 299 -1.17 -20.59 16.39
CA ASN A 299 -0.39 -21.06 17.53
C ASN A 299 0.26 -19.86 18.25
N GLN A 300 -0.25 -19.52 19.44
CA GLN A 300 0.29 -18.45 20.28
C GLN A 300 1.78 -18.59 20.56
N GLY A 301 2.27 -19.83 20.70
CA GLY A 301 3.67 -20.12 21.01
C GLY A 301 4.63 -19.81 19.87
N HIS A 302 4.14 -19.54 18.65
CA HIS A 302 4.97 -19.21 17.48
C HIS A 302 5.10 -17.70 17.24
N PHE A 303 4.56 -16.86 18.12
CA PHE A 303 4.53 -15.40 17.94
C PHE A 303 5.45 -14.67 18.91
N HIS A 304 6.28 -13.79 18.36
CA HIS A 304 7.21 -12.97 19.13
C HIS A 304 7.13 -11.51 18.70
N TYR A 305 7.02 -10.60 19.67
CA TYR A 305 7.16 -9.17 19.41
C TYR A 305 8.58 -8.71 19.70
N THR A 306 9.10 -7.85 18.82
CA THR A 306 10.34 -7.09 19.03
C THR A 306 10.13 -5.64 18.61
N ASN A 307 10.90 -4.72 19.17
CA ASN A 307 10.79 -3.28 18.91
C ASN A 307 12.14 -2.60 19.22
N GLU A 308 12.30 -1.35 18.78
CA GLU A 308 13.45 -0.54 19.16
C GLU A 308 13.39 -0.14 20.64
N GLU A 309 14.56 0.10 21.23
CA GLU A 309 14.64 0.58 22.61
C GLU A 309 13.90 1.92 22.73
N HIS A 310 13.02 2.03 23.73
CA HIS A 310 12.14 3.19 23.98
C HIS A 310 10.99 3.42 22.98
N ASP A 311 10.77 2.55 21.99
CA ASP A 311 9.60 2.60 21.11
C ASP A 311 8.65 1.44 21.38
N ASN A 312 7.70 1.63 22.31
CA ASN A 312 6.70 0.60 22.63
C ASN A 312 5.49 0.60 21.69
N SER A 313 5.34 1.64 20.86
CA SER A 313 4.26 1.82 19.89
C SER A 313 4.49 1.06 18.60
N HIS A 314 5.72 0.96 18.12
CA HIS A 314 6.05 0.33 16.85
C HIS A 314 6.73 -1.01 17.09
N ARG A 315 6.00 -2.10 16.82
CA ARG A 315 6.50 -3.46 17.06
C ARG A 315 6.53 -4.28 15.79
N ILE A 316 7.40 -5.27 15.77
CA ILE A 316 7.51 -6.28 14.73
C ILE A 316 6.99 -7.59 15.33
N LEU A 317 5.93 -8.14 14.78
CA LEU A 317 5.42 -9.48 15.08
C LEU A 317 6.13 -10.49 14.19
N ILE A 318 6.90 -11.39 14.78
CA ILE A 318 7.61 -12.49 14.10
C ILE A 318 6.80 -13.77 14.25
N CYS A 319 6.72 -14.53 13.16
CA CYS A 319 6.12 -15.87 13.12
C CYS A 319 7.20 -16.92 12.91
N ASP A 320 7.39 -17.80 13.89
CA ASP A 320 8.38 -18.88 13.81
C ASP A 320 7.98 -20.01 12.84
N GLU A 321 6.71 -20.08 12.42
CA GLU A 321 6.22 -21.14 11.52
C GLU A 321 6.56 -20.89 10.05
N CYS A 322 6.50 -19.63 9.61
CA CYS A 322 6.75 -19.25 8.21
C CYS A 322 7.89 -18.25 8.06
N HIS A 323 8.62 -17.99 9.15
CA HIS A 323 9.76 -17.08 9.23
C HIS A 323 9.49 -15.73 8.59
N SER A 324 8.29 -15.20 8.78
CA SER A 324 7.91 -13.86 8.32
C SER A 324 7.71 -12.93 9.50
N TYR A 325 7.62 -11.65 9.18
CA TYR A 325 7.27 -10.64 10.15
C TYR A 325 6.10 -9.78 9.66
N GLU A 326 5.49 -9.06 10.58
CA GLU A 326 4.47 -8.06 10.32
C GLU A 326 4.72 -6.85 11.22
N ARG A 327 4.72 -5.66 10.64
CA ARG A 327 4.78 -4.41 11.40
C ARG A 327 3.43 -4.19 12.09
N VAL A 328 3.45 -3.86 13.37
CA VAL A 328 2.25 -3.67 14.20
C VAL A 328 2.37 -2.40 15.04
N VAL A 329 1.44 -1.47 14.85
CA VAL A 329 1.31 -0.26 15.66
C VAL A 329 0.40 -0.52 16.86
N PHE A 330 0.85 -0.17 18.06
CA PHE A 330 0.05 -0.16 19.28
C PHE A 330 -0.36 1.28 19.58
N GLN A 331 -1.57 1.65 19.16
CA GLN A 331 -2.07 3.02 19.18
C GLN A 331 -2.08 3.62 20.59
N GLU A 332 -2.36 2.81 21.62
CA GLU A 332 -2.36 3.22 23.02
C GLU A 332 -1.00 3.71 23.54
N HIS A 333 0.09 3.34 22.87
CA HIS A 333 1.45 3.73 23.22
C HIS A 333 1.99 4.87 22.34
N LEU A 334 1.24 5.30 21.32
CA LEU A 334 1.66 6.40 20.45
C LEU A 334 1.72 7.71 21.22
N GLN A 335 2.79 8.46 20.99
CA GLN A 335 2.93 9.83 21.49
C GLN A 335 2.35 10.87 20.53
N SER A 336 2.18 10.51 19.25
CA SER A 336 1.60 11.39 18.25
C SER A 336 0.14 11.73 18.61
N PRO A 337 -0.26 13.02 18.61
CA PRO A 337 -1.63 13.42 18.87
C PRO A 337 -2.59 13.10 17.71
N ALA A 338 -2.06 12.76 16.53
CA ALA A 338 -2.83 12.38 15.35
C ALA A 338 -2.34 11.02 14.85
N PHE A 339 -3.22 10.02 14.88
CA PHE A 339 -2.93 8.70 14.33
C PHE A 339 -3.29 8.66 12.85
N SER A 340 -2.32 8.28 12.01
CA SER A 340 -2.54 7.98 10.60
C SER A 340 -1.70 6.77 10.25
N ILE A 341 -2.36 5.65 9.97
CA ILE A 341 -1.68 4.38 9.66
C ILE A 341 -0.74 4.50 8.45
N GLU A 342 -1.01 5.42 7.52
CA GLU A 342 -0.15 5.70 6.37
C GLU A 342 1.15 6.38 6.78
N VAL A 343 1.08 7.30 7.75
CA VAL A 343 2.29 7.91 8.33
C VAL A 343 3.04 6.89 9.17
N GLU A 344 2.35 6.02 9.91
CA GLU A 344 3.01 4.97 10.68
C GLU A 344 3.73 3.96 9.78
N ASP A 345 3.19 3.64 8.60
CA ASP A 345 3.90 2.80 7.61
C ASP A 345 5.23 3.44 7.20
N VAL A 346 5.22 4.75 6.94
CA VAL A 346 6.45 5.51 6.68
C VAL A 346 7.35 5.49 7.91
N VAL A 347 6.87 5.82 9.10
CA VAL A 347 7.69 5.83 10.33
C VAL A 347 8.38 4.49 10.56
N MET A 348 7.65 3.39 10.41
CA MET A 348 8.11 2.04 10.68
C MET A 348 9.00 1.43 9.59
N ALA A 349 9.18 2.05 8.42
CA ALA A 349 9.99 1.44 7.36
C ALA A 349 11.46 1.06 7.75
N PRO A 350 12.18 1.74 8.67
CA PRO A 350 13.53 1.31 9.06
C PRO A 350 13.51 0.00 9.87
N LEU A 351 12.36 -0.34 10.47
CA LEU A 351 12.17 -1.57 11.23
C LEU A 351 12.22 -2.82 10.35
N ASP A 352 12.09 -2.69 9.03
CA ASP A 352 12.25 -3.83 8.10
C ASP A 352 13.70 -4.38 8.15
N ALA A 353 14.70 -3.52 8.30
CA ALA A 353 16.09 -3.95 8.47
C ALA A 353 16.31 -4.67 9.82
N LEU A 354 15.65 -4.18 10.88
CA LEU A 354 15.64 -4.84 12.19
C LEU A 354 14.98 -6.23 12.08
N ALA A 355 13.81 -6.33 11.45
CA ALA A 355 13.11 -7.59 11.22
C ALA A 355 14.00 -8.61 10.51
N GLN A 356 14.66 -8.19 9.43
CA GLN A 356 15.54 -9.06 8.65
C GLN A 356 16.73 -9.56 9.47
N SER A 357 17.32 -8.69 10.31
CA SER A 357 18.41 -9.06 11.20
C SER A 357 17.97 -10.12 12.23
N VAL A 358 16.77 -9.97 12.81
CA VAL A 358 16.24 -10.91 13.80
C VAL A 358 15.89 -12.25 13.15
N LEU A 359 15.26 -12.23 11.96
CA LEU A 359 14.95 -13.45 11.22
C LEU A 359 16.22 -14.21 10.83
N SER A 360 17.26 -13.50 10.43
CA SER A 360 18.55 -14.11 10.05
C SER A 360 19.31 -14.70 11.24
N GLN A 361 19.06 -14.24 12.47
CA GLN A 361 19.61 -14.81 13.71
C GLN A 361 18.83 -16.05 14.21
N ARG A 362 17.60 -16.23 13.71
CA ARG A 362 16.69 -17.33 14.11
C ARG A 362 16.67 -18.49 13.12
N ALA A 363 17.14 -18.28 11.89
CA ALA A 363 17.36 -19.30 10.86
C ALA A 363 18.66 -20.05 11.12
#